data_AF-A0AAN5DI50-F1
#
_entry.id   AF-A0AAN5DI50-F1
#
_cell.length_a   1.000
_cell.length_b   1.000
_cell.length_c   1.000
_cell.angle_alpha   90.00
_cell.angle_beta   90.00
_cell.angle_gamma   90.00
#
_symmetry.space_group_name_H-M   'P 1'
#
loop_
_entity.id
_entity.type
_entity.pdbx_description
1 polymer ?
#
loop_
_entity_poly.entity_id
_entity_poly.type
_entity_poly.pdbx_seq_one_letter_code
_entity_poly.pdbx_strand_id
1 'polypeptide(L)'
;KHLSLKLRFVGMNLNVSKVCVPPLYWYHDWSKMVLFFELWRKHSPTFIVYANSYSKDVGKVLEYYKEQGLVQIVNWPMLESSNDGEDPNASIYRLSHSLAHNDCVMRMNGEYGVLLDIDEYI
;
A
#
# COMPACT_ATOMS: atom_id res chain seq x y z
N LYS A 1 -42.32 -22.54 -8.91
CA LYS A 1 -41.17 -22.78 -8.01
C LYS A 1 -40.14 -21.67 -8.26
N HIS A 2 -40.20 -20.58 -7.50
CA HIS A 2 -39.21 -19.50 -7.58
C HIS A 2 -38.09 -19.82 -6.58
N LEU A 3 -36.88 -20.09 -7.09
CA LEU A 3 -35.68 -20.13 -6.25
C LEU A 3 -35.25 -18.69 -5.97
N SER A 4 -35.48 -18.24 -4.74
CA SER A 4 -34.84 -17.03 -4.21
C SER A 4 -33.42 -17.39 -3.80
N LEU A 5 -32.41 -16.92 -4.55
CA LEU A 5 -31.03 -16.92 -4.07
C LEU A 5 -30.93 -15.90 -2.93
N LYS A 6 -30.95 -16.39 -1.68
CA LYS A 6 -30.47 -15.61 -0.54
C LYS A 6 -28.96 -15.50 -0.67
N LEU A 7 -28.45 -14.36 -1.17
CA LEU A 7 -27.09 -13.93 -0.90
C LEU A 7 -26.95 -13.77 0.63
N ARG A 8 -26.39 -14.77 1.28
CA ARG A 8 -25.80 -14.59 2.61
C ARG A 8 -24.52 -13.81 2.38
N PHE A 9 -24.51 -12.54 2.77
CA PHE A 9 -23.26 -11.91 3.19
C PHE A 9 -22.80 -12.68 4.43
N VAL A 10 -21.95 -13.68 4.22
CA VAL A 10 -21.13 -14.21 5.31
C VAL A 10 -20.24 -13.04 5.68
N GLY A 11 -20.52 -12.40 6.81
CA GLY A 11 -19.59 -11.44 7.40
C GLY A 11 -18.30 -12.18 7.67
N MET A 12 -17.38 -12.15 6.71
CA MET A 12 -16.05 -12.69 6.89
C MET A 12 -15.37 -11.76 7.89
N ASN A 13 -15.20 -12.22 9.12
CA ASN A 13 -14.24 -11.62 10.06
C ASN A 13 -12.83 -11.90 9.51
N LEU A 14 -12.48 -11.19 8.43
CA LEU A 14 -11.15 -11.20 7.84
C LEU A 14 -10.21 -10.54 8.83
N ASN A 15 -9.34 -11.34 9.43
CA ASN A 15 -8.25 -10.82 10.24
C ASN A 15 -7.13 -10.36 9.29
N VAL A 16 -7.30 -9.16 8.71
CA VAL A 16 -6.32 -8.56 7.81
C VAL A 16 -5.08 -8.17 8.61
N SER A 17 -3.98 -8.92 8.43
CA SER A 17 -2.75 -8.66 9.18
C SER A 17 -1.88 -7.59 8.52
N LYS A 18 -1.96 -7.47 7.19
CA LYS A 18 -1.09 -6.62 6.37
C LYS A 18 -1.88 -5.86 5.30
N VAL A 19 -1.59 -4.58 5.15
CA VAL A 19 -2.05 -3.73 4.03
C VAL A 19 -0.83 -3.28 3.24
N CYS A 20 -0.79 -3.58 1.95
CA CYS A 20 0.24 -3.14 1.02
C CYS A 20 -0.18 -1.85 0.35
N VAL A 21 0.62 -0.81 0.53
CA VAL A 21 0.47 0.46 -0.17
C VAL A 21 1.52 0.51 -1.28
N PRO A 22 1.13 0.65 -2.55
CA PRO A 22 2.04 0.68 -3.70
C PRO A 22 3.02 1.87 -3.62
N PRO A 23 4.01 1.96 -4.53
CA PRO A 23 5.02 2.99 -4.43
C PRO A 23 4.41 4.38 -4.51
N LEU A 24 4.71 5.19 -3.50
CA LEU A 24 4.32 6.59 -3.45
C LEU A 24 5.13 7.36 -4.50
N TYR A 25 4.49 7.76 -5.60
CA TYR A 25 5.10 8.57 -6.65
C TYR A 25 4.56 10.00 -6.59
N TRP A 26 5.45 10.96 -6.34
CA TRP A 26 5.14 12.39 -6.18
C TRP A 26 4.00 12.68 -5.18
N TYR A 27 3.85 11.82 -4.17
CA TYR A 27 2.74 11.91 -3.22
C TYR A 27 2.94 13.06 -2.23
N HIS A 28 1.92 13.89 -2.01
CA HIS A 28 2.03 15.10 -1.19
C HIS A 28 0.90 15.31 -0.17
N ASP A 29 -0.21 14.59 -0.30
CA ASP A 29 -1.40 14.76 0.55
C ASP A 29 -1.22 14.06 1.92
N TRP A 30 -0.44 14.68 2.80
CA TRP A 30 -0.15 14.13 4.14
C TRP A 30 -1.39 13.98 5.02
N SER A 31 -2.38 14.88 4.91
CA SER A 31 -3.61 14.82 5.72
C SER A 31 -4.50 13.64 5.34
N LYS A 32 -4.57 13.33 4.04
CA LYS A 32 -5.25 12.13 3.52
C LYS A 32 -4.58 10.84 3.96
N MET A 33 -3.24 10.83 4.03
CA MET A 33 -2.49 9.69 4.54
C MET A 33 -2.74 9.45 6.03
N VAL A 34 -2.82 10.51 6.85
CA VAL A 34 -3.23 10.38 8.26
C VAL A 34 -4.63 9.78 8.34
N LEU A 35 -5.59 10.30 7.56
CA LEU A 35 -6.95 9.78 7.53
C LEU A 35 -6.98 8.29 7.15
N PHE A 36 -6.22 7.89 6.13
CA PHE A 36 -6.10 6.49 5.71
C PHE A 36 -5.65 5.59 6.86
N PHE A 37 -4.55 5.92 7.54
CA PHE A 37 -4.03 5.09 8.63
C PHE A 37 -5.01 5.00 9.81
N GLU A 38 -5.67 6.11 10.17
CA GLU A 38 -6.62 6.12 11.28
C GLU A 38 -7.92 5.37 10.96
N LEU A 39 -8.43 5.42 9.72
CA LEU A 39 -9.63 4.66 9.33
C LEU A 39 -9.39 3.15 9.38
N TRP A 40 -8.21 2.71 8.96
CA TRP A 40 -7.82 1.30 8.95
C TRP A 40 -7.43 0.77 10.32
N ARG A 41 -7.12 1.65 11.28
CA ARG A 41 -6.75 1.29 12.66
C ARG A 41 -7.79 0.39 13.36
N LYS A 42 -9.08 0.50 13.01
CA LYS A 42 -10.16 -0.37 13.54
C LYS A 42 -9.96 -1.86 13.25
N HIS A 43 -9.19 -2.18 12.21
CA HIS A 43 -8.86 -3.55 11.81
C HIS A 43 -7.52 -4.02 12.36
N SER A 44 -6.80 -3.17 13.09
CA SER A 44 -5.45 -3.42 13.61
C SER A 44 -4.45 -3.98 12.57
N PRO A 45 -4.41 -3.51 11.31
CA PRO A 45 -3.42 -3.98 10.36
C PRO A 45 -2.05 -3.33 10.65
N THR A 46 -1.02 -3.91 10.06
CA THR A 46 0.25 -3.20 9.83
C THR A 46 0.41 -2.90 8.35
N PHE A 47 1.00 -1.76 8.02
CA PHE A 47 1.13 -1.27 6.65
C PHE A 47 2.54 -1.52 6.13
N ILE A 48 2.65 -1.96 4.89
CA ILE A 48 3.92 -1.98 4.14
C ILE A 48 3.78 -0.92 3.06
N VAL A 49 4.54 0.17 3.19
CA VAL A 49 4.48 1.33 2.31
C VAL A 49 5.75 1.40 1.47
N TYR A 50 5.59 1.44 0.15
CA TYR A 50 6.70 1.54 -0.77
C TYR A 50 7.03 3.01 -1.02
N ALA A 51 8.26 3.40 -0.68
CA ALA A 51 8.75 4.77 -0.70
C ALA A 51 9.56 5.03 -1.96
N ASN A 52 9.02 5.80 -2.91
CA ASN A 52 9.77 6.29 -4.07
C ASN A 52 10.00 7.81 -4.00
N SER A 53 8.94 8.61 -4.10
CA SER A 53 9.02 10.07 -4.07
C SER A 53 7.79 10.67 -3.39
N TYR A 54 8.01 11.48 -2.35
CA TYR A 54 6.95 12.14 -1.59
C TYR A 54 7.43 13.43 -0.92
N SER A 55 6.46 14.26 -0.49
CA SER A 55 6.74 15.53 0.18
C SER A 55 7.38 15.34 1.56
N LYS A 56 8.10 16.36 2.07
CA LYS A 56 8.70 16.32 3.41
C LYS A 56 7.68 16.04 4.51
N ASP A 57 6.46 16.58 4.38
CA ASP A 57 5.41 16.40 5.38
C ASP A 57 4.84 14.98 5.36
N VAL A 58 4.70 14.37 4.17
CA VAL A 58 4.41 12.93 4.05
C VAL A 58 5.49 12.10 4.75
N GLY A 59 6.77 12.44 4.54
CA GLY A 59 7.87 11.77 5.23
C GLY A 59 7.77 11.81 6.76
N LYS A 60 7.37 12.95 7.33
CA LYS A 60 7.13 13.07 8.78
C LYS A 60 6.00 12.17 9.26
N VAL A 61 4.90 12.09 8.50
CA VAL A 61 3.77 11.20 8.83
C VAL A 61 4.20 9.74 8.79
N LEU A 62 4.92 9.31 7.75
CA LEU A 62 5.41 7.94 7.64
C LEU A 62 6.33 7.56 8.80
N GLU A 63 7.25 8.43 9.19
CA GLU A 63 8.13 8.18 10.34
C GLU A 63 7.34 8.11 11.65
N TYR A 64 6.37 9.01 11.87
CA TYR A 64 5.51 8.98 13.06
C TYR A 64 4.76 7.65 13.23
N TYR A 65 4.20 7.09 12.15
CA TYR A 65 3.51 5.79 12.22
C TYR A 65 4.46 4.59 12.25
N LYS A 66 5.67 4.73 11.68
CA LYS A 66 6.72 3.73 11.78
C LYS A 66 7.25 3.59 13.22
N GLU A 67 7.44 4.70 13.93
CA GLU A 67 7.83 4.71 15.35
C GLU A 67 6.79 4.01 16.25
N GLN A 68 5.53 3.99 15.84
CA GLN A 68 4.45 3.27 16.53
C GLN A 68 4.37 1.78 16.16
N GLY A 69 5.21 1.30 15.23
CA GLY A 69 5.16 -0.06 14.71
C GLY A 69 3.99 -0.34 13.76
N LEU A 70 3.26 0.69 13.32
CA LEU A 70 2.14 0.55 12.39
C LEU A 70 2.60 0.50 10.94
N VAL A 71 3.64 1.25 10.57
CA VAL A 71 4.14 1.36 9.20
C VAL A 71 5.54 0.76 9.07
N GLN A 72 5.70 -0.15 8.12
CA GLN A 72 6.98 -0.55 7.57
C GLN A 72 7.22 0.19 6.27
N ILE A 73 8.32 0.93 6.18
CA ILE A 73 8.72 1.64 4.96
C ILE A 73 9.69 0.76 4.17
N VAL A 74 9.38 0.52 2.90
CA VAL A 74 10.25 -0.19 1.95
C VAL A 74 10.77 0.82 0.94
N ASN A 75 12.10 1.00 0.89
CA ASN A 75 12.71 1.87 -0.12
C ASN A 75 12.48 1.27 -1.53
N TRP A 76 11.93 2.06 -2.45
CA TRP A 76 11.60 1.66 -3.81
C TRP A 76 12.24 2.62 -4.83
N PRO A 77 13.56 2.48 -5.09
CA PRO A 77 14.30 3.41 -5.94
C PRO A 77 13.96 3.25 -7.42
N MET A 78 14.32 4.27 -8.21
CA MET A 78 14.35 4.17 -9.67
C MET A 78 15.51 3.27 -10.12
N LEU A 79 15.39 2.67 -11.30
CA LEU A 79 16.46 1.90 -11.91
C LEU A 79 17.57 2.84 -12.39
N GLU A 80 18.81 2.35 -12.36
CA GLU A 80 19.96 3.06 -12.93
C GLU A 80 19.75 3.30 -14.43
N SER A 81 20.11 4.48 -14.91
CA SER A 81 20.04 4.80 -16.34
C SER A 81 20.96 3.88 -17.14
N SER A 82 20.52 3.40 -18.30
CA SER A 82 21.36 2.63 -19.20
C SER A 82 22.15 3.53 -20.14
N ASN A 83 23.33 3.04 -20.55
CA ASN A 83 24.22 3.77 -21.46
C ASN A 83 23.83 3.65 -22.94
N ASP A 84 22.78 2.88 -23.26
CA ASP A 84 22.28 2.62 -24.61
C ASP A 84 21.26 3.67 -25.09
N GLY A 85 20.94 4.66 -24.24
CA GLY A 85 20.01 5.74 -24.57
C GLY A 85 18.53 5.41 -24.33
N GLU A 86 18.22 4.19 -23.90
CA GLU A 86 16.89 3.82 -23.44
C GLU A 86 16.69 4.26 -21.99
N ASP A 87 15.49 4.73 -21.63
CA ASP A 87 15.17 5.01 -20.22
C ASP A 87 14.45 3.80 -19.61
N PRO A 88 15.12 3.01 -18.74
CA PRO A 88 14.48 1.87 -18.09
C PRO A 88 13.34 2.31 -17.15
N ASN A 89 13.26 3.60 -16.82
CA ASN A 89 12.21 4.16 -15.98
C ASN A 89 10.99 4.68 -16.76
N ALA A 90 11.01 4.69 -18.10
CA ALA A 90 9.96 5.31 -18.91
C ALA A 90 8.54 4.79 -18.63
N SER A 91 8.41 3.52 -18.21
CA SER A 91 7.14 2.88 -17.83
C SER A 91 7.12 2.38 -16.38
N ILE A 92 8.10 2.78 -15.57
CA ILE A 92 8.29 2.18 -14.25
C ILE A 92 7.14 2.48 -13.30
N TYR A 93 6.50 3.64 -13.40
CA TYR A 93 5.32 3.98 -12.60
C TYR A 93 4.21 2.93 -12.75
N ARG A 94 3.97 2.47 -13.99
CA ARG A 94 2.89 1.52 -14.29
C ARG A 94 3.23 0.10 -13.87
N LEU A 95 4.46 -0.34 -14.11
CA LEU A 95 4.90 -1.70 -13.78
C LEU A 95 5.21 -1.86 -12.28
N SER A 96 5.73 -0.81 -11.64
CA SER A 96 6.13 -0.84 -10.23
C SER A 96 4.98 -1.06 -9.28
N HIS A 97 3.78 -0.59 -9.61
CA HIS A 97 2.61 -0.82 -8.77
C HIS A 97 2.36 -2.34 -8.61
N SER A 98 2.32 -3.09 -9.71
CA SER A 98 2.16 -4.55 -9.67
C SER A 98 3.37 -5.27 -9.07
N LEU A 99 4.60 -4.79 -9.36
CA LEU A 99 5.82 -5.38 -8.79
C LEU A 99 5.88 -5.21 -7.27
N ALA A 100 5.53 -4.04 -6.75
CA ALA A 100 5.47 -3.79 -5.32
C ALA A 100 4.39 -4.62 -4.63
N HIS A 101 3.23 -4.81 -5.25
CA HIS A 101 2.22 -5.74 -4.74
C HIS A 101 2.75 -7.18 -4.67
N ASN A 102 3.45 -7.65 -5.69
CA ASN A 102 4.06 -8.98 -5.67
C ASN A 102 5.11 -9.12 -4.57
N ASP A 103 6.03 -8.16 -4.45
CA ASP A 103 7.03 -8.12 -3.38
C ASP A 103 6.36 -8.09 -1.99
N CYS A 104 5.28 -7.32 -1.86
CA CYS A 104 4.56 -7.19 -0.60
C CYS A 104 3.86 -8.47 -0.18
N VAL A 105 3.14 -9.14 -1.10
CA VAL A 105 2.52 -10.46 -0.84
C VAL A 105 3.57 -11.47 -0.38
N MET A 106 4.76 -11.46 -0.99
CA MET A 106 5.87 -12.33 -0.58
C MET A 106 6.43 -12.01 0.81
N ARG A 107 6.21 -10.80 1.33
CA ARG A 107 6.59 -10.39 2.70
C ARG A 107 5.51 -10.66 3.74
N MET A 108 4.28 -10.91 3.32
CA MET A 108 3.17 -11.10 4.26
C MET A 108 3.32 -12.40 5.04
N ASN A 109 3.01 -12.31 6.34
CA ASN A 109 2.80 -13.46 7.21
C ASN A 109 1.35 -13.44 7.72
N GLY A 110 0.43 -13.92 6.90
CA GLY A 110 -0.98 -13.95 7.25
C GLY A 110 -1.81 -14.72 6.23
N GLU A 111 -2.97 -15.19 6.67
CA GLU A 111 -3.94 -15.83 5.78
C GLU A 111 -4.58 -14.81 4.82
N TYR A 112 -4.71 -13.56 5.28
CA TYR A 112 -5.33 -12.48 4.53
C TYR A 112 -4.50 -11.20 4.59
N GLY A 113 -4.32 -10.60 3.43
CA GLY A 113 -3.77 -9.26 3.28
C GLY A 113 -4.53 -8.49 2.21
N VAL A 114 -4.36 -7.18 2.22
CA VAL A 114 -5.04 -6.27 1.30
C VAL A 114 -4.01 -5.49 0.50
N LEU A 115 -4.26 -5.35 -0.80
CA LEU A 115 -3.53 -4.45 -1.69
C LEU A 115 -4.40 -3.21 -1.86
N LEU A 116 -3.89 -2.03 -1.51
CA LEU A 116 -4.71 -0.82 -1.44
C LEU A 116 -3.88 0.41 -1.74
N ASP A 117 -4.37 1.31 -2.59
CA ASP A 117 -3.74 2.62 -2.76
C ASP A 117 -4.05 3.55 -1.57
N ILE A 118 -3.17 4.51 -1.29
CA ILE A 118 -3.26 5.38 -0.09
C ILE A 118 -4.46 6.35 -0.15
N ASP A 119 -5.03 6.56 -1.33
CA ASP A 119 -6.20 7.39 -1.58
C ASP A 119 -7.51 6.60 -1.73
N GLU A 120 -7.47 5.27 -1.53
CA GLU A 120 -8.65 4.43 -1.44
C GLU A 120 -9.13 4.28 0.02
N TYR A 121 -10.35 4.74 0.30
CA TYR A 121 -10.98 4.67 1.62
C TYR A 121 -12.18 3.71 1.60
N ILE A 122 -12.30 2.85 2.61
CA ILE A 122 -13.40 1.88 2.80
C ILE A 122 -14.07 2.06 4.16
#